data_AF-A0A1A8ENY8-F1
#
_entry.id   AF-A0A1A8ENY8-F1
#
_cell.length_a   1.000
_cell.length_b   1.000
_cell.length_c   1.000
_cell.angle_alpha   90.00
_cell.angle_beta   90.00
_cell.angle_gamma   90.00
#
_symmetry.space_group_name_H-M   'P 1'
#
loop_
_entity.id
_entity.type
_entity.pdbx_description
1 polymer ?
#
loop_
_entity_poly.entity_id
_entity_poly.type
_entity_poly.pdbx_seq_one_letter_code
_entity_poly.pdbx_strand_id
1 'polypeptide(L)'
;LSDILEIIKMEVNRLSKAELKRIEKYSVDINLSAKTAHPFLFVSDDRKQVRHTDKLQEVPDNPRRFDRVANVLAKESFSSGRCYWEVEVGEKV
;
A
#
# COMPACT_ATOMS: atom_id res chain seq x y z
N LEU A 1 -17.73 14.04 -32.05
CA LEU A 1 -16.81 12.99 -31.54
C LEU A 1 -16.05 13.45 -30.30
N SER A 2 -15.39 14.62 -30.34
CA SER A 2 -14.72 15.21 -29.15
C SER A 2 -15.67 15.39 -27.96
N ASP A 3 -16.86 15.97 -28.20
CA ASP A 3 -17.85 16.24 -27.15
C ASP A 3 -18.37 14.95 -26.48
N ILE A 4 -18.52 13.89 -27.27
CA ILE A 4 -18.93 12.57 -26.76
C ILE A 4 -17.84 11.99 -25.85
N LEU A 5 -16.57 12.11 -26.24
CA LEU A 5 -15.45 11.66 -25.42
C LEU A 5 -15.34 12.46 -24.11
N GLU A 6 -15.66 13.75 -24.15
CA GLU A 6 -15.68 14.60 -22.96
C GLU A 6 -16.79 14.19 -21.98
N ILE A 7 -18.01 13.97 -22.49
CA ILE A 7 -19.15 13.47 -21.69
C ILE A 7 -18.79 12.12 -21.06
N ILE A 8 -18.19 11.19 -21.82
CA ILE A 8 -17.76 9.89 -21.31
C ILE A 8 -16.73 10.07 -20.18
N LYS A 9 -15.73 10.93 -20.35
CA LYS A 9 -14.71 11.20 -19.31
C LYS A 9 -15.34 11.78 -18.04
N MET A 10 -16.27 12.72 -18.19
CA MET A 10 -16.98 13.32 -17.05
C MET A 10 -17.77 12.26 -16.27
N GLU A 11 -18.50 11.40 -16.97
CA GLU A 11 -19.31 10.37 -16.32
C GLU A 11 -18.46 9.28 -15.68
N VAL A 12 -17.37 8.85 -16.33
CA VAL A 12 -16.38 7.94 -15.73
C VAL A 12 -15.82 8.54 -14.44
N ASN A 13 -15.39 9.81 -14.46
CA ASN A 13 -14.88 10.48 -13.26
C ASN A 13 -15.94 10.58 -12.15
N ARG A 14 -17.21 10.83 -12.51
CA ARG A 14 -18.32 10.88 -11.54
C ARG A 14 -18.56 9.53 -10.89
N LEU A 15 -18.59 8.45 -11.68
CA LEU A 15 -18.78 7.08 -11.20
C LEU A 15 -17.59 6.63 -10.35
N SER A 16 -16.36 6.92 -10.78
CA SER A 16 -15.15 6.64 -9.99
C SER A 16 -15.19 7.32 -8.62
N LYS A 17 -15.57 8.60 -8.54
CA LYS A 17 -15.73 9.31 -7.26
C LYS A 17 -16.82 8.71 -6.38
N ALA A 18 -17.95 8.33 -6.97
CA ALA A 18 -19.05 7.70 -6.23
C ALA A 18 -18.64 6.34 -5.64
N GLU A 19 -17.90 5.55 -6.41
CA GLU A 19 -17.40 4.25 -5.96
C GLU A 19 -16.31 4.39 -4.89
N LEU A 20 -15.37 5.34 -5.04
CA LEU A 20 -14.38 5.65 -4.00
C LEU A 20 -15.06 5.98 -2.67
N LYS A 21 -16.02 6.90 -2.68
CA LYS A 21 -16.82 7.24 -1.49
C LYS A 21 -17.56 6.04 -0.90
N ARG A 22 -17.98 5.08 -1.75
CA ARG A 22 -18.69 3.87 -1.31
C ARG A 22 -17.76 2.87 -0.63
N ILE A 23 -16.50 2.80 -1.03
CA ILE A 23 -15.51 1.87 -0.46
C ILE A 23 -14.75 2.45 0.74
N GLU A 24 -14.68 3.78 0.89
CA GLU A 24 -14.07 4.47 2.04
C GLU A 24 -14.58 3.97 3.40
N LYS A 25 -15.84 3.56 3.50
CA LYS A 25 -16.40 2.99 4.75
C LYS A 25 -15.77 1.67 5.20
N TYR A 26 -14.98 1.03 4.34
CA TYR A 26 -14.19 -0.17 4.66
C TYR A 26 -12.72 0.17 4.93
N SER A 27 -12.38 1.46 5.08
CA SER A 27 -11.02 1.89 5.35
C SER A 27 -10.49 1.24 6.63
N VAL A 28 -9.30 0.67 6.54
CA VAL A 28 -8.57 0.08 7.65
C VAL A 28 -7.21 0.71 7.76
N ASP A 29 -6.73 0.86 8.99
CA ASP A 29 -5.39 1.36 9.25
C ASP A 29 -4.36 0.24 9.13
N ILE A 30 -3.47 0.33 8.14
CA ILE A 30 -2.44 -0.68 7.86
C ILE A 30 -1.09 -0.24 8.42
N ASN A 31 -0.40 -1.12 9.14
CA ASN A 31 0.90 -0.86 9.72
C ASN A 31 1.93 -1.88 9.23
N LEU A 32 3.02 -1.41 8.66
CA LEU A 32 4.10 -2.26 8.14
C LEU A 32 4.88 -2.94 9.27
N SER A 33 5.14 -4.24 9.13
CA SER A 33 5.88 -5.03 10.11
C SER A 33 7.37 -5.09 9.78
N ALA A 34 8.19 -4.33 10.52
CA ALA A 34 9.66 -4.40 10.41
C ALA A 34 10.24 -5.80 10.73
N LYS A 35 9.49 -6.67 11.40
CA LYS A 35 9.90 -8.07 11.63
C LYS A 35 9.85 -8.91 10.35
N THR A 36 8.99 -8.53 9.41
CA THR A 36 8.85 -9.21 8.11
C THR A 36 9.68 -8.57 7.02
N ALA A 37 10.01 -7.28 7.17
CA ALA A 37 10.72 -6.49 6.17
C ALA A 37 12.08 -7.11 5.81
N HIS A 38 12.35 -7.17 4.51
CA HIS A 38 13.66 -7.52 3.98
C HIS A 38 14.75 -6.58 4.55
N PRO A 39 15.97 -7.05 4.86
CA PRO A 39 17.02 -6.19 5.41
C PRO A 39 17.45 -4.99 4.55
N PHE A 40 17.11 -4.95 3.26
CA PHE A 40 17.29 -3.78 2.37
C PHE A 40 16.09 -2.82 2.38
N LEU A 41 15.08 -3.05 3.20
CA LEU A 41 13.93 -2.16 3.33
C LEU A 41 13.95 -1.47 4.68
N PHE A 42 13.90 -0.14 4.65
CA PHE A 42 13.69 0.67 5.83
C PHE A 42 12.19 0.92 5.99
N VAL A 43 11.66 0.58 7.16
CA VAL A 43 10.29 0.89 7.55
C VAL A 43 10.33 2.06 8.53
N SER A 44 9.57 3.12 8.26
CA SER A 44 9.49 4.30 9.14
C SER A 44 8.95 3.94 10.53
N ASP A 45 9.23 4.81 11.50
CA ASP A 45 8.81 4.59 12.90
C ASP A 45 7.29 4.54 13.05
N ASP A 46 6.56 5.36 12.28
CA ASP A 46 5.09 5.37 12.21
C ASP A 46 4.49 4.15 11.51
N ARG A 47 5.34 3.27 10.94
CA ARG A 47 4.97 2.07 10.20
C ARG A 47 4.14 2.32 8.93
N LYS A 48 4.14 3.55 8.38
CA LYS A 48 3.37 3.92 7.19
C LYS A 48 4.19 4.00 5.91
N GLN A 49 5.51 4.04 6.01
CA GLN A 49 6.38 4.21 4.86
C GLN A 49 7.41 3.10 4.77
N VAL A 50 7.75 2.76 3.52
CA VAL A 50 8.84 1.86 3.19
C VAL A 50 9.67 2.43 2.04
N ARG A 51 10.98 2.29 2.18
CA ARG A 51 11.95 2.65 1.14
C ARG A 51 13.04 1.60 1.04
N HIS A 52 13.55 1.40 -0.17
CA HIS A 52 14.75 0.61 -0.37
C HIS A 52 15.99 1.35 0.16
N THR A 53 16.97 0.60 0.63
CA THR A 53 18.25 1.13 1.11
C THR A 53 19.41 0.53 0.33
N ASP A 54 20.46 1.31 0.11
CA ASP A 54 21.66 0.83 -0.60
C ASP A 54 22.50 -0.13 0.23
N LYS A 55 22.31 -0.11 1.55
CA LYS A 55 23.02 -0.95 2.51
C LYS A 55 22.08 -1.92 3.20
N LEU A 56 22.61 -3.11 3.47
CA LEU A 56 21.95 -4.11 4.30
C LEU A 56 21.84 -3.56 5.72
N GLN A 57 20.63 -3.54 6.28
CA GLN A 57 20.41 -3.11 7.66
C GLN A 57 20.68 -4.26 8.62
N GLU A 58 21.36 -3.95 9.73
CA GLU A 58 21.52 -4.90 10.83
C GLU A 58 20.19 -5.05 11.57
N VAL A 59 19.53 -6.19 11.35
CA VAL A 59 18.25 -6.52 11.96
C VAL A 59 18.31 -7.89 12.62
N PRO A 60 17.58 -8.10 13.73
CA PRO A 60 17.53 -9.42 14.36
C PRO A 60 16.98 -10.47 13.40
N ASP A 61 17.53 -11.68 13.49
CA ASP A 61 17.02 -12.82 12.75
C ASP A 61 15.55 -13.11 13.13
N ASN A 62 14.75 -13.46 12.15
CA ASN A 62 13.34 -13.76 12.34
C ASN A 62 12.85 -14.71 11.24
N PRO A 63 12.24 -15.85 11.58
CA PRO A 63 11.78 -16.84 10.59
C PRO A 63 10.66 -16.33 9.66
N ARG A 64 10.02 -15.20 9.98
CA ARG A 64 9.01 -14.56 9.13
C ARG A 64 9.57 -13.44 8.26
N ARG A 65 10.89 -13.19 8.31
CA ARG A 65 11.55 -12.15 7.53
C ARG A 65 11.74 -12.62 6.09
N PHE A 66 11.46 -11.74 5.15
CA PHE A 66 11.90 -11.98 3.78
C PHE A 66 13.41 -11.82 3.68
N ASP A 67 14.08 -12.81 3.10
CA ASP A 67 15.55 -12.87 2.95
C ASP A 67 16.00 -12.93 1.49
N ARG A 68 15.07 -13.20 0.55
CA ARG A 68 15.35 -13.31 -0.90
C ARG A 68 14.80 -12.18 -1.75
N VAL A 69 13.67 -11.58 -1.36
CA VAL A 69 12.98 -10.54 -2.13
C VAL A 69 12.68 -9.34 -1.25
N ALA A 70 12.78 -8.14 -1.81
CA ALA A 70 12.59 -6.87 -1.11
C ALA A 70 11.10 -6.60 -0.79
N ASN A 71 10.54 -7.40 0.10
CA ASN A 71 9.15 -7.36 0.52
C ASN A 71 9.00 -7.03 2.02
N VAL A 72 7.80 -6.57 2.39
CA VAL A 72 7.35 -6.35 3.76
C VAL A 72 5.85 -6.65 3.84
N LEU A 73 5.38 -7.19 4.96
CA LEU A 73 3.95 -7.41 5.22
C LEU A 73 3.38 -6.36 6.18
N ALA A 74 2.06 -6.20 6.11
CA ALA A 74 1.30 -5.58 7.18
C ALA A 74 1.37 -6.41 8.47
N LYS A 75 1.17 -5.76 9.62
CA LYS A 75 1.02 -6.41 10.92
C LYS A 75 -0.37 -7.02 11.07
N GLU A 76 -1.36 -6.36 10.48
CA GLU A 76 -2.76 -6.76 10.47
C GLU A 76 -2.99 -7.96 9.55
N SER A 77 -3.94 -8.81 9.92
CA SER A 77 -4.46 -9.88 9.07
C SER A 77 -5.97 -9.85 9.10
N PHE A 78 -6.59 -10.11 7.95
CA PHE A 78 -8.04 -10.11 7.79
C PHE A 78 -8.49 -11.49 7.31
N SER A 79 -9.42 -12.10 8.03
CA SER A 79 -9.95 -13.45 7.72
C SER A 79 -11.36 -13.43 7.16
N SER A 80 -12.05 -12.28 7.20
CA SER A 80 -13.40 -12.10 6.68
C SER A 80 -13.73 -10.61 6.48
N GLY A 81 -14.85 -10.33 5.80
CA GLY A 81 -15.32 -8.96 5.56
C GLY A 81 -14.68 -8.28 4.34
N ARG A 82 -14.84 -6.95 4.25
CA ARG A 82 -14.23 -6.10 3.23
C ARG A 82 -13.30 -5.10 3.91
N CYS A 83 -12.11 -4.91 3.35
CA CYS A 83 -11.10 -3.98 3.84
C CYS A 83 -10.58 -3.16 2.67
N TYR A 84 -10.28 -1.88 2.93
CA TYR A 84 -9.76 -0.93 1.96
C TYR A 84 -8.60 -0.15 2.58
N TRP A 85 -7.54 0.05 1.81
CA TRP A 85 -6.43 0.94 2.16
C TRP A 85 -5.83 1.50 0.87
N GLU A 86 -5.16 2.63 0.99
CA GLU A 86 -4.49 3.31 -0.11
C GLU A 86 -2.98 3.30 0.13
N VAL A 87 -2.21 3.32 -0.95
CA VAL A 87 -0.75 3.43 -0.89
C VAL A 87 -0.34 4.55 -1.83
N GLU A 88 0.28 5.59 -1.26
CA GLU A 88 0.92 6.64 -2.05
C GLU A 88 2.24 6.10 -2.61
N VAL A 89 2.32 6.01 -3.93
CA VAL A 89 3.54 5.55 -4.63
C VAL A 89 4.42 6.70 -5.10
N GLY A 90 3.90 7.93 -5.16
CA GLY A 90 4.63 9.09 -5.68
C GLY A 90 5.22 8.83 -7.07
N GLU A 91 6.39 9.43 -7.33
CA GLU A 91 7.15 9.26 -8.58
C GLU A 91 8.18 8.12 -8.49
N LYS A 92 7.83 7.00 -7.86
CA LYS A 92 8.71 5.83 -7.81
C LYS A 92 8.77 5.19 -9.21
N VAL A 93 9.98 5.19 -9.78
CA VAL A 93 10.33 4.55 -11.07
C VAL A 93 10.80 3.11 -10.83
#